data_AF-A0A315CWS6-F1
#
_entry.id   AF-A0A315CWS6-F1
#
_cell.length_a   1.000
_cell.length_b   1.000
_cell.length_c   1.000
_cell.angle_alpha   90.00
_cell.angle_beta   90.00
_cell.angle_gamma   90.00
#
_symmetry.space_group_name_H-M   'P 1'
#
loop_
_entity.id
_entity.type
_entity.pdbx_description
1 polymer ?
#
loop_
_entity_poly.entity_id
_entity_poly.type
_entity_poly.pdbx_seq_one_letter_code
_entity_poly.pdbx_strand_id
1 'polypeptide(L)'
;MLYQIFETQRSIMEPFSDLAQAAAKLFSNPLNPMSQTPMAQRTSAGYALMHRLGKDYEKPEFGIRTVKVNRVDVAIHERIEIDKPFCELRRFKRFSDDAATLTQLKAQPAVLIVAPLSGHYATLLRDTVKTMLQDHKVYITDWKNARLVPLSDGEFHLDDYINYVQEFIRHLQSIYGNCHIVSVCQPTVPVMAAVSLMASRGEKTPLTMTMMGGPIDARKSPTSVNNLATNKSFEWFENNVIYRVPANFPGAGRRVYPGFLQYTGFVAMNPDRHATSHYDYFKDLIKGDDASTEAHRKFYDEYNAVLDMDADYYLETIATVFQDFKLVNGTWDVKGVDGKVERVRPQDIKGTALMTVEGELDDISGSGQTRAAQDLCSGVPASERQHLEVPGAGHYGIFSGRRWRDIVYPELVKFISSHAPQTAVKTAAVTASPAPVAPEALAQADTPPLAVAQASAPTNVGASNATLVSPAKPAAKSAAKPAAPKSTVVKAKPAVTPSAPSVASKPAAKASAKTAAKSPAKSASAPLSKTSGKSAASTSVKTTWVDPSSKA
;
A
#
# COMPACT_ATOMS: atom_id res chain seq x y z
N MET A 1 25.73 2.27 -15.61
CA MET A 1 25.90 0.86 -16.01
C MET A 1 25.32 -0.14 -15.00
N LEU A 2 25.22 0.17 -13.69
CA LEU A 2 24.76 -0.80 -12.69
C LEU A 2 23.38 -1.41 -13.01
N TYR A 3 22.39 -0.61 -13.41
CA TYR A 3 21.07 -1.13 -13.76
C TYR A 3 21.13 -2.11 -14.96
N GLN A 4 21.87 -1.77 -16.03
CA GLN A 4 22.06 -2.69 -17.16
C GLN A 4 22.77 -3.98 -16.75
N ILE A 5 23.77 -3.91 -15.88
CA ILE A 5 24.48 -5.10 -15.36
C ILE A 5 23.53 -5.96 -14.54
N PHE A 6 22.76 -5.34 -13.63
CA PHE A 6 21.77 -6.03 -12.82
C PHE A 6 20.71 -6.74 -13.67
N GLU A 7 20.14 -6.04 -14.66
CA GLU A 7 19.16 -6.62 -15.58
C GLU A 7 19.75 -7.72 -16.45
N THR A 8 20.99 -7.55 -16.93
CA THR A 8 21.66 -8.58 -17.72
C THR A 8 21.92 -9.83 -16.88
N GLN A 9 22.39 -9.67 -15.63
CA GLN A 9 22.55 -10.78 -14.70
C GLN A 9 21.21 -11.46 -14.40
N ARG A 10 20.15 -10.68 -14.16
CA ARG A 10 18.79 -11.16 -13.91
C ARG A 10 18.26 -11.99 -15.08
N SER A 11 18.30 -11.48 -16.31
CA SER A 11 17.85 -12.20 -17.50
C SER A 11 18.65 -13.47 -17.79
N ILE A 12 19.94 -13.52 -17.41
CA ILE A 12 20.74 -14.75 -17.50
C ILE A 12 20.30 -15.78 -16.45
N MET A 13 19.92 -15.33 -15.25
CA MET A 13 19.55 -16.18 -14.12
C MET A 13 18.10 -16.69 -14.18
N GLU A 14 17.22 -16.01 -14.89
CA GLU A 14 15.77 -16.33 -14.97
C GLU A 14 15.49 -17.79 -15.40
N PRO A 15 16.09 -18.33 -16.49
CA PRO A 15 15.89 -19.73 -16.86
C PRO A 15 16.36 -20.74 -15.79
N PHE A 16 17.42 -20.41 -15.05
CA PHE A 16 17.92 -21.25 -13.96
C PHE A 16 17.01 -21.17 -12.73
N SER A 17 16.43 -20.00 -12.47
CA SER A 17 15.43 -19.81 -11.41
C SER A 17 14.18 -20.65 -11.67
N ASP A 18 13.65 -20.63 -12.89
CA ASP A 18 12.48 -21.42 -13.27
C ASP A 18 12.74 -22.93 -13.17
N LEU A 19 13.92 -23.37 -13.60
CA LEU A 19 14.36 -24.75 -13.42
C LEU A 19 14.47 -25.13 -11.94
N ALA A 20 14.97 -24.23 -11.09
CA ALA A 20 14.99 -24.43 -9.64
C ALA A 20 13.56 -24.52 -9.06
N GLN A 21 12.59 -23.74 -9.57
CA GLN A 21 11.19 -23.86 -9.16
C GLN A 21 10.60 -25.23 -9.52
N ALA A 22 10.86 -25.70 -10.75
CA ALA A 22 10.43 -27.01 -11.23
C ALA A 22 11.04 -28.12 -10.38
N ALA A 23 12.34 -28.04 -10.07
CA ALA A 23 13.03 -28.98 -9.18
C ALA A 23 12.43 -28.95 -7.76
N ALA A 24 12.17 -27.77 -7.19
CA ALA A 24 11.56 -27.64 -5.87
C ALA A 24 10.18 -28.33 -5.80
N LYS A 25 9.33 -28.16 -6.82
CA LYS A 25 8.03 -28.84 -6.94
C LYS A 25 8.19 -30.35 -7.11
N LEU A 26 9.16 -30.77 -7.91
CA LEU A 26 9.44 -32.18 -8.17
C LEU A 26 9.87 -32.94 -6.89
N PHE A 27 10.71 -32.33 -6.05
CA PHE A 27 11.16 -32.90 -4.79
C PHE A 27 10.17 -32.76 -3.62
N SER A 28 9.13 -31.92 -3.76
CA SER A 28 8.08 -31.75 -2.74
C SER A 28 6.78 -32.47 -3.07
N ASN A 29 6.59 -32.95 -4.30
CA ASN A 29 5.39 -33.67 -4.72
C ASN A 29 5.39 -35.10 -4.12
N PRO A 30 4.45 -35.43 -3.23
CA PRO A 30 4.40 -36.75 -2.56
C PRO A 30 4.23 -37.94 -3.52
N LEU A 31 3.73 -37.68 -4.73
CA LEU A 31 3.51 -38.68 -5.78
C LEU A 31 4.81 -39.02 -6.55
N ASN A 32 5.91 -38.35 -6.26
CA ASN A 32 7.20 -38.59 -6.92
C ASN A 32 8.11 -39.45 -6.02
N PRO A 33 8.67 -40.57 -6.52
CA PRO A 33 9.66 -41.37 -5.77
C PRO A 33 10.83 -40.55 -5.21
N MET A 34 11.24 -39.48 -5.91
CA MET A 34 12.33 -38.60 -5.46
C MET A 34 11.98 -37.80 -4.19
N SER A 35 10.70 -37.55 -3.91
CA SER A 35 10.24 -36.83 -2.72
C SER A 35 10.32 -37.67 -1.44
N GLN A 36 10.49 -38.98 -1.57
CA GLN A 36 10.57 -39.94 -0.46
C GLN A 36 12.00 -40.16 0.03
N THR A 37 12.99 -39.52 -0.61
CA THR A 37 14.39 -39.61 -0.17
C THR A 37 14.61 -38.81 1.12
N PRO A 38 15.46 -39.26 2.06
CA PRO A 38 15.67 -38.57 3.34
C PRO A 38 16.11 -37.10 3.23
N MET A 39 16.68 -36.70 2.10
CA MET A 39 17.12 -35.33 1.82
C MET A 39 16.16 -34.54 0.92
N ALA A 40 15.09 -35.15 0.40
CA ALA A 40 14.17 -34.52 -0.56
C ALA A 40 13.63 -33.16 -0.10
N GLN A 41 13.20 -33.08 1.17
CA GLN A 41 12.69 -31.83 1.73
C GLN A 41 13.78 -30.74 1.81
N ARG A 42 15.02 -31.11 2.16
CA ARG A 42 16.15 -30.17 2.18
C ARG A 42 16.54 -29.72 0.78
N THR A 43 16.55 -30.64 -0.18
CA THR A 43 16.80 -30.36 -1.60
C THR A 43 15.72 -29.46 -2.19
N SER A 44 14.45 -29.74 -1.93
CA SER A 44 13.31 -28.90 -2.33
C SER A 44 13.41 -27.50 -1.72
N ALA A 45 13.73 -27.39 -0.43
CA ALA A 45 13.94 -26.11 0.24
C ALA A 45 15.13 -25.32 -0.34
N GLY A 46 16.23 -26.00 -0.67
CA GLY A 46 17.40 -25.38 -1.31
C GLY A 46 17.09 -24.85 -2.71
N TYR A 47 16.38 -25.61 -3.53
CA TYR A 47 15.93 -25.15 -4.85
C TYR A 47 14.87 -24.05 -4.76
N ALA A 48 13.97 -24.12 -3.78
CA ALA A 48 13.00 -23.06 -3.53
C ALA A 48 13.68 -21.76 -3.11
N LEU A 49 14.76 -21.83 -2.33
CA LEU A 49 15.59 -20.69 -1.98
C LEU A 49 16.33 -20.14 -3.21
N MET A 50 16.93 -21.01 -4.02
CA MET A 50 17.62 -20.61 -5.26
C MET A 50 16.68 -19.89 -6.24
N HIS A 51 15.47 -20.42 -6.46
CA HIS A 51 14.45 -19.75 -7.26
C HIS A 51 14.06 -18.39 -6.66
N ARG A 52 13.91 -18.27 -5.34
CA ARG A 52 13.59 -16.96 -4.72
C ARG A 52 14.70 -15.93 -4.87
N LEU A 53 15.95 -16.36 -4.88
CA LEU A 53 17.09 -15.46 -5.08
C LEU A 53 17.24 -15.04 -6.54
N GLY A 54 16.76 -15.85 -7.49
CA GLY A 54 16.92 -15.60 -8.93
C GLY A 54 15.66 -15.16 -9.69
N LYS A 55 14.46 -15.26 -9.10
CA LYS A 55 13.20 -14.92 -9.79
C LYS A 55 13.00 -13.41 -9.88
N ASP A 56 12.29 -12.99 -10.93
CA ASP A 56 11.66 -11.67 -10.94
C ASP A 56 10.47 -11.64 -9.96
N TYR A 57 10.26 -10.49 -9.34
CA TYR A 57 9.10 -10.24 -8.51
C TYR A 57 8.16 -9.31 -9.26
N GLU A 58 7.18 -9.92 -9.93
CA GLU A 58 6.11 -9.19 -10.59
C GLU A 58 5.21 -8.49 -9.57
N LYS A 59 4.42 -7.51 -10.06
CA LYS A 59 3.41 -6.83 -9.25
C LYS A 59 2.42 -7.85 -8.66
N PRO A 60 2.28 -7.95 -7.33
CA PRO A 60 1.30 -8.85 -6.72
C PRO A 60 -0.13 -8.41 -7.03
N GLU A 61 -1.07 -9.36 -7.00
CA GLU A 61 -2.49 -9.03 -6.93
C GLU A 61 -2.91 -8.67 -5.50
N PHE A 62 -3.91 -7.80 -5.34
CA PHE A 62 -4.58 -7.66 -4.04
C PHE A 62 -5.24 -8.98 -3.62
N GLY A 63 -5.81 -9.73 -4.56
CA GLY A 63 -6.32 -11.08 -4.30
C GLY A 63 -7.48 -11.14 -3.30
N ILE A 64 -8.18 -10.02 -3.06
CA ILE A 64 -9.32 -9.94 -2.15
C ILE A 64 -10.57 -10.36 -2.94
N ARG A 65 -10.98 -11.63 -2.78
CA ARG A 65 -12.16 -12.19 -3.46
C ARG A 65 -13.42 -12.11 -2.63
N THR A 66 -13.30 -12.22 -1.31
CA THR A 66 -14.42 -12.12 -0.36
C THR A 66 -13.98 -11.41 0.91
N VAL A 67 -14.94 -10.74 1.56
CA VAL A 67 -14.80 -10.15 2.89
C VAL A 67 -16.05 -10.46 3.70
N LYS A 68 -15.90 -10.60 5.02
CA LYS A 68 -17.04 -10.72 5.92
C LYS A 68 -17.55 -9.35 6.30
N VAL A 69 -18.81 -9.08 6.00
CA VAL A 69 -19.54 -7.91 6.50
C VAL A 69 -20.58 -8.43 7.48
N ASN A 70 -20.41 -8.12 8.76
CA ASN A 70 -21.12 -8.80 9.86
C ASN A 70 -20.91 -10.33 9.81
N ARG A 71 -21.96 -11.09 9.47
CA ARG A 71 -21.93 -12.56 9.33
C ARG A 71 -22.12 -13.03 7.89
N VAL A 72 -22.16 -12.10 6.93
CA VAL A 72 -22.41 -12.39 5.52
C VAL A 72 -21.12 -12.27 4.73
N ASP A 73 -20.82 -13.29 3.93
CA ASP A 73 -19.71 -13.24 2.97
C ASP A 73 -20.12 -12.38 1.77
N VAL A 74 -19.36 -11.32 1.54
CA VAL A 74 -19.57 -10.37 0.46
C VAL A 74 -18.49 -10.58 -0.60
N ALA A 75 -18.91 -10.76 -1.85
CA ALA A 75 -18.00 -10.93 -2.97
C ALA A 75 -17.38 -9.57 -3.37
N ILE A 76 -16.09 -9.59 -3.68
CA ILE A 76 -15.32 -8.41 -4.07
C ILE A 76 -14.90 -8.51 -5.53
N HIS A 77 -15.21 -7.46 -6.30
CA HIS A 77 -14.69 -7.26 -7.64
C HIS A 77 -13.78 -6.04 -7.64
N GLU A 78 -12.51 -6.28 -7.89
CA GLU A 78 -11.51 -5.25 -8.13
C GLU A 78 -11.60 -4.74 -9.56
N ARG A 79 -11.61 -3.41 -9.74
CA ARG A 79 -11.60 -2.78 -11.07
C ARG A 79 -10.81 -1.48 -11.08
N ILE A 80 -10.27 -1.13 -12.24
CA ILE A 80 -9.68 0.19 -12.50
C ILE A 80 -10.82 1.17 -12.75
N GLU A 81 -10.89 2.24 -11.96
CA GLU A 81 -11.88 3.31 -12.09
C GLU A 81 -11.34 4.48 -12.93
N ILE A 82 -10.07 4.83 -12.74
CA ILE A 82 -9.34 5.82 -13.55
C ILE A 82 -7.96 5.23 -13.86
N ASP A 83 -7.54 5.33 -15.12
CA ASP A 83 -6.25 4.88 -15.59
C ASP A 83 -5.40 6.09 -16.04
N LYS A 84 -4.35 6.40 -15.28
CA LYS A 84 -3.37 7.45 -15.57
C LYS A 84 -2.03 6.83 -15.98
N PRO A 85 -1.15 7.57 -16.67
CA PRO A 85 0.19 7.07 -17.01
C PRO A 85 1.00 6.48 -15.86
N PHE A 86 0.95 7.11 -14.67
CA PHE A 86 1.73 6.69 -13.51
C PHE A 86 0.90 6.09 -12.36
N CYS A 87 -0.43 6.01 -12.48
CA CYS A 87 -1.29 5.57 -11.39
C CYS A 87 -2.62 4.99 -11.90
N GLU A 88 -3.09 3.92 -11.28
CA GLU A 88 -4.47 3.46 -11.39
C GLU A 88 -5.23 3.86 -10.13
N LEU A 89 -6.39 4.52 -10.28
CA LEU A 89 -7.35 4.58 -9.18
C LEU A 89 -8.16 3.29 -9.22
N ARG A 90 -7.94 2.40 -8.25
CA ARG A 90 -8.65 1.12 -8.15
C ARG A 90 -9.84 1.22 -7.22
N ARG A 91 -10.91 0.50 -7.55
CA ARG A 91 -12.13 0.37 -6.75
C ARG A 91 -12.40 -1.10 -6.43
N PHE A 92 -12.72 -1.37 -5.17
CA PHE A 92 -13.16 -2.70 -4.71
C PHE A 92 -14.67 -2.69 -4.53
N LYS A 93 -15.41 -3.13 -5.56
CA LYS A 93 -16.87 -3.16 -5.53
C LYS A 93 -17.35 -4.40 -4.79
N ARG A 94 -18.24 -4.17 -3.82
CA ARG A 94 -18.87 -5.19 -2.97
C ARG A 94 -20.19 -5.66 -3.55
N PHE A 95 -20.41 -6.98 -3.58
CA PHE A 95 -21.63 -7.63 -4.06
C PHE A 95 -22.15 -8.59 -2.98
N SER A 96 -23.46 -8.53 -2.74
CA SER A 96 -24.17 -9.44 -1.85
C SER A 96 -25.56 -9.68 -2.41
N ASP A 97 -26.02 -10.92 -2.32
CA ASP A 97 -27.39 -11.32 -2.66
C ASP A 97 -28.35 -11.11 -1.46
N ASP A 98 -27.81 -10.81 -0.28
CA ASP A 98 -28.60 -10.43 0.89
C ASP A 98 -29.03 -8.95 0.81
N ALA A 99 -30.34 -8.72 0.74
CA ALA A 99 -30.93 -7.39 0.54
C ALA A 99 -30.62 -6.41 1.69
N ALA A 100 -30.59 -6.90 2.93
CA ALA A 100 -30.26 -6.09 4.11
C ALA A 100 -28.80 -5.61 4.05
N THR A 101 -27.88 -6.53 3.80
CA THR A 101 -26.45 -6.24 3.58
C THR A 101 -26.28 -5.27 2.41
N LEU A 102 -26.93 -5.51 1.27
CA LEU A 102 -26.82 -4.62 0.11
C LEU A 102 -27.26 -3.18 0.43
N THR A 103 -28.32 -3.00 1.21
CA THR A 103 -28.79 -1.68 1.65
C THR A 103 -27.76 -1.00 2.54
N GLN A 104 -27.20 -1.72 3.52
CA GLN A 104 -26.11 -1.23 4.37
C GLN A 104 -24.88 -0.80 3.53
N LEU A 105 -24.42 -1.66 2.62
CA LEU A 105 -23.25 -1.40 1.77
C LEU A 105 -23.40 -0.13 0.91
N LYS A 106 -24.64 0.18 0.48
CA LYS A 106 -24.96 1.39 -0.28
C LYS A 106 -24.90 2.66 0.57
N ALA A 107 -25.26 2.58 1.85
CA ALA A 107 -25.25 3.72 2.77
C ALA A 107 -23.85 4.07 3.31
N GLN A 108 -22.94 3.08 3.38
CA GLN A 108 -21.60 3.25 3.92
C GLN A 108 -20.74 4.30 3.18
N PRO A 109 -19.86 5.05 3.87
CA PRO A 109 -19.12 6.15 3.26
C PRO A 109 -18.07 5.67 2.25
N ALA A 110 -17.73 6.56 1.30
CA ALA A 110 -16.67 6.32 0.33
C ALA A 110 -15.33 6.85 0.84
N VAL A 111 -14.30 6.00 0.80
CA VAL A 111 -12.96 6.31 1.30
C VAL A 111 -11.94 6.15 0.17
N LEU A 112 -11.15 7.20 -0.05
CA LEU A 112 -9.96 7.19 -0.89
C LEU A 112 -8.75 6.87 0.00
N ILE A 113 -8.12 5.72 -0.23
CA ILE A 113 -6.84 5.35 0.36
C ILE A 113 -5.74 5.80 -0.59
N VAL A 114 -4.82 6.63 -0.11
CA VAL A 114 -3.63 7.02 -0.88
C VAL A 114 -2.46 6.16 -0.40
N ALA A 115 -2.09 5.20 -1.24
CA ALA A 115 -0.99 4.28 -0.99
C ALA A 115 0.36 4.96 -1.24
N PRO A 116 1.43 4.54 -0.54
CA PRO A 116 2.75 5.13 -0.74
C PRO A 116 3.34 4.78 -2.10
N LEU A 117 4.03 5.76 -2.70
CA LEU A 117 4.95 5.57 -3.81
C LEU A 117 6.37 5.66 -3.23
N SER A 118 6.76 4.59 -2.53
CA SER A 118 8.06 4.44 -1.85
C SER A 118 8.69 3.08 -2.17
N GLY A 119 8.71 2.75 -3.47
CA GLY A 119 9.37 1.55 -3.98
C GLY A 119 8.57 0.26 -3.94
N HIS A 120 7.33 0.28 -3.48
CA HIS A 120 6.48 -0.91 -3.37
C HIS A 120 5.09 -0.66 -3.95
N TYR A 121 4.42 -1.73 -4.37
CA TYR A 121 3.05 -1.65 -4.88
C TYR A 121 2.02 -1.43 -3.75
N ALA A 122 0.85 -0.90 -4.12
CA ALA A 122 -0.24 -0.63 -3.19
C ALA A 122 -0.78 -1.90 -2.47
N THR A 123 -0.43 -3.08 -2.96
CA THR A 123 -0.77 -4.36 -2.33
C THR A 123 -0.13 -4.55 -0.95
N LEU A 124 0.90 -3.79 -0.58
CA LEU A 124 1.34 -3.70 0.82
C LEU A 124 0.22 -3.29 1.78
N LEU A 125 -0.76 -2.53 1.30
CA LEU A 125 -1.96 -2.14 2.04
C LEU A 125 -3.11 -3.15 1.88
N ARG A 126 -2.85 -4.39 1.44
CA ARG A 126 -3.89 -5.43 1.27
C ARG A 126 -4.69 -5.66 2.54
N ASP A 127 -4.03 -5.72 3.70
CA ASP A 127 -4.73 -5.89 4.98
C ASP A 127 -5.58 -4.66 5.34
N THR A 128 -5.06 -3.45 5.08
CA THR A 128 -5.80 -2.19 5.21
C THR A 128 -7.05 -2.19 4.33
N VAL A 129 -6.92 -2.50 3.03
CA VAL A 129 -8.04 -2.57 2.09
C VAL A 129 -9.06 -3.62 2.52
N LYS A 130 -8.60 -4.83 2.86
CA LYS A 130 -9.46 -5.93 3.32
C LYS A 130 -10.26 -5.55 4.57
N THR A 131 -9.63 -4.85 5.50
CA THR A 131 -10.25 -4.40 6.75
C THR A 131 -11.26 -3.28 6.47
N MET A 132 -10.86 -2.26 5.73
CA MET A 132 -11.72 -1.12 5.36
C MET A 132 -12.96 -1.52 4.56
N LEU A 133 -12.88 -2.61 3.78
CA LEU A 133 -14.01 -3.12 3.01
C LEU A 133 -15.19 -3.62 3.87
N GLN A 134 -15.00 -3.80 5.18
CA GLN A 134 -16.07 -4.15 6.09
C GLN A 134 -17.08 -3.00 6.25
N ASP A 135 -16.58 -1.75 6.32
CA ASP A 135 -17.39 -0.59 6.66
C ASP A 135 -17.44 0.50 5.59
N HIS A 136 -16.68 0.38 4.50
CA HIS A 136 -16.47 1.47 3.54
C HIS A 136 -16.49 1.05 2.07
N LYS A 137 -16.90 1.97 1.19
CA LYS A 137 -16.66 1.86 -0.26
C LYS A 137 -15.21 2.26 -0.52
N VAL A 138 -14.35 1.30 -0.79
CA VAL A 138 -12.89 1.52 -0.87
C VAL A 138 -12.42 1.82 -2.29
N TYR A 139 -11.68 2.92 -2.39
CA TYR A 139 -10.84 3.28 -3.53
C TYR A 139 -9.39 3.36 -3.06
N ILE A 140 -8.43 2.98 -3.90
CA ILE A 140 -7.01 3.10 -3.58
C ILE A 140 -6.19 3.56 -4.79
N THR A 141 -5.19 4.39 -4.57
CA THR A 141 -4.18 4.70 -5.59
C THR A 141 -3.21 3.53 -5.74
N ASP A 142 -2.98 3.08 -6.95
CA ASP A 142 -2.05 2.00 -7.27
C ASP A 142 -1.03 2.47 -8.32
N TRP A 143 0.15 2.86 -7.83
CA TRP A 143 1.20 3.46 -8.64
C TRP A 143 1.83 2.46 -9.60
N LYS A 144 2.11 2.92 -10.82
CA LYS A 144 2.73 2.11 -11.86
C LYS A 144 4.25 2.16 -11.73
N ASN A 145 4.89 1.05 -12.08
CA ASN A 145 6.34 0.98 -12.14
C ASN A 145 6.84 1.85 -13.30
N ALA A 146 7.65 2.88 -13.01
CA ALA A 146 8.08 3.85 -14.01
C ALA A 146 8.86 3.21 -15.17
N ARG A 147 9.52 2.05 -14.97
CA ARG A 147 10.18 1.31 -16.05
C ARG A 147 9.20 0.84 -17.15
N LEU A 148 7.92 0.68 -16.81
CA LEU A 148 6.88 0.26 -17.73
C LEU A 148 6.10 1.43 -18.35
N VAL A 149 6.43 2.68 -18.01
CA VAL A 149 5.75 3.88 -18.53
C VAL A 149 6.57 4.49 -19.69
N PRO A 150 6.06 4.49 -20.93
CA PRO A 150 6.76 5.04 -22.10
C PRO A 150 7.14 6.51 -21.92
N LEU A 151 8.21 6.97 -22.58
CA LEU A 151 8.64 8.37 -22.55
C LEU A 151 7.60 9.32 -23.18
N SER A 152 6.78 8.82 -24.11
CA SER A 152 5.69 9.59 -24.71
C SER A 152 4.64 10.07 -23.71
N ASP A 153 4.56 9.42 -22.55
CA ASP A 153 3.60 9.76 -21.50
C ASP A 153 4.14 10.83 -20.52
N GLY A 154 5.31 11.41 -20.81
CA GLY A 154 5.90 12.50 -20.05
C GLY A 154 6.67 12.06 -18.81
N GLU A 155 7.12 13.03 -18.03
CA GLU A 155 7.76 12.85 -16.72
C GLU A 155 6.70 12.81 -15.62
N PHE A 156 7.09 12.40 -14.41
CA PHE A 156 6.20 12.41 -13.25
C PHE A 156 6.86 13.16 -12.11
N HIS A 157 6.29 14.30 -11.76
CA HIS A 157 6.76 15.20 -10.72
C HIS A 157 5.95 15.03 -9.43
N LEU A 158 6.44 15.59 -8.33
CA LEU A 158 5.70 15.67 -7.08
C LEU A 158 4.40 16.48 -7.23
N ASP A 159 4.40 17.48 -8.10
CA ASP A 159 3.21 18.25 -8.45
C ASP A 159 2.15 17.38 -9.15
N ASP A 160 2.56 16.47 -10.04
CA ASP A 160 1.64 15.54 -10.72
C ASP A 160 0.96 14.58 -9.75
N TYR A 161 1.70 14.10 -8.74
CA TYR A 161 1.14 13.32 -7.65
C TYR A 161 0.00 14.07 -6.96
N ILE A 162 0.25 15.33 -6.60
CA ILE A 162 -0.71 16.21 -5.90
C ILE A 162 -1.93 16.46 -6.79
N ASN A 163 -1.70 16.70 -8.09
CA ASN A 163 -2.75 16.88 -9.08
C ASN A 163 -3.62 15.63 -9.24
N TYR A 164 -3.03 14.43 -9.27
CA TYR A 164 -3.77 13.16 -9.33
C TYR A 164 -4.63 12.96 -8.08
N VAL A 165 -4.11 13.24 -6.88
CA VAL A 165 -4.88 13.16 -5.64
C VAL A 165 -6.10 14.09 -5.68
N GLN A 166 -5.92 15.35 -6.09
CA GLN A 166 -7.05 16.30 -6.21
C GLN A 166 -8.11 15.80 -7.20
N GLU A 167 -7.69 15.24 -8.34
CA GLU A 167 -8.61 14.66 -9.32
C GLU A 167 -9.37 13.47 -8.74
N PHE A 168 -8.71 12.56 -8.03
CA PHE A 168 -9.36 11.40 -7.43
C PHE A 168 -10.35 11.81 -6.33
N ILE A 169 -10.03 12.84 -5.54
CA ILE A 169 -10.97 13.43 -4.59
C ILE A 169 -12.20 13.95 -5.33
N ARG A 170 -12.02 14.80 -6.36
CA ARG A 170 -13.12 15.36 -7.17
C ARG A 170 -13.96 14.26 -7.81
N HIS A 171 -13.32 13.19 -8.29
CA HIS A 171 -14.01 12.02 -8.87
C HIS A 171 -14.95 11.36 -7.87
N LEU A 172 -14.47 11.00 -6.68
CA LEU A 172 -15.33 10.40 -5.65
C LEU A 172 -16.45 11.35 -5.23
N GLN A 173 -16.16 12.64 -5.08
CA GLN A 173 -17.17 13.65 -4.76
C GLN A 173 -18.23 13.80 -5.86
N SER A 174 -17.87 13.63 -7.13
CA SER A 174 -18.85 13.66 -8.23
C SER A 174 -19.84 12.49 -8.17
N ILE A 175 -19.42 11.34 -7.63
CA ILE A 175 -20.24 10.13 -7.52
C ILE A 175 -21.09 10.14 -6.24
N TYR A 176 -20.50 10.53 -5.11
CA TYR A 176 -21.13 10.39 -3.78
C TYR A 176 -21.49 11.72 -3.12
N GLY A 177 -21.19 12.84 -3.77
CA GLY A 177 -21.33 14.19 -3.20
C GLY A 177 -20.24 14.55 -2.18
N ASN A 178 -19.52 13.58 -1.61
CA ASN A 178 -18.45 13.77 -0.63
C ASN A 178 -17.49 12.56 -0.65
N CYS A 179 -16.40 12.64 0.10
CA CYS A 179 -15.53 11.49 0.37
C CYS A 179 -14.74 11.70 1.66
N HIS A 180 -14.12 10.63 2.14
CA HIS A 180 -13.11 10.63 3.17
C HIS A 180 -11.77 10.23 2.56
N ILE A 181 -10.66 10.74 3.08
CA ILE A 181 -9.32 10.39 2.59
C ILE A 181 -8.44 9.83 3.71
N VAL A 182 -7.69 8.77 3.41
CA VAL A 182 -6.73 8.12 4.30
C VAL A 182 -5.40 8.02 3.59
N SER A 183 -4.34 8.61 4.12
CA SER A 183 -2.98 8.51 3.60
C SER A 183 -2.07 7.75 4.56
N VAL A 184 -1.20 6.90 4.00
CA VAL A 184 -0.34 6.00 4.76
C VAL A 184 1.12 6.20 4.39
N CYS A 185 1.97 6.53 5.36
CA CYS A 185 3.39 6.78 5.18
C CYS A 185 3.67 8.06 4.34
N GLN A 186 4.57 7.97 3.36
CA GLN A 186 4.98 9.03 2.44
C GLN A 186 3.86 9.94 1.89
N PRO A 187 2.68 9.45 1.48
CA PRO A 187 1.59 10.26 0.93
C PRO A 187 0.98 11.30 1.85
N THR A 188 1.23 11.25 3.17
CA THR A 188 0.64 12.26 4.08
C THR A 188 1.01 13.68 3.64
N VAL A 189 2.23 13.90 3.17
CA VAL A 189 2.73 15.21 2.72
C VAL A 189 2.04 15.70 1.44
N PRO A 190 2.05 14.97 0.30
CA PRO A 190 1.34 15.40 -0.90
C PRO A 190 -0.19 15.43 -0.74
N VAL A 191 -0.78 14.56 0.10
CA VAL A 191 -2.21 14.64 0.41
C VAL A 191 -2.55 15.91 1.20
N MET A 192 -1.71 16.31 2.16
CA MET A 192 -1.85 17.60 2.85
C MET A 192 -1.84 18.75 1.84
N ALA A 193 -0.88 18.74 0.91
CA ALA A 193 -0.78 19.76 -0.13
C ALA A 193 -2.02 19.80 -1.02
N ALA A 194 -2.48 18.64 -1.51
CA ALA A 194 -3.67 18.54 -2.35
C ALA A 194 -4.90 19.16 -1.67
N VAL A 195 -5.19 18.76 -0.43
CA VAL A 195 -6.36 19.26 0.31
C VAL A 195 -6.20 20.75 0.65
N SER A 196 -4.99 21.21 0.98
CA SER A 196 -4.70 22.62 1.23
C SER A 196 -4.99 23.49 0.01
N LEU A 197 -4.51 23.08 -1.17
CA LEU A 197 -4.73 23.81 -2.43
C LEU A 197 -6.22 23.87 -2.80
N MET A 198 -6.94 22.76 -2.64
CA MET A 198 -8.40 22.72 -2.81
C MET A 198 -9.10 23.70 -1.85
N ALA A 199 -8.69 23.71 -0.57
CA ALA A 199 -9.26 24.60 0.44
C ALA A 199 -8.99 26.09 0.11
N SER A 200 -7.76 26.44 -0.28
CA SER A 200 -7.39 27.81 -0.67
C SER A 200 -8.19 28.33 -1.87
N ARG A 201 -8.61 27.43 -2.78
CA ARG A 201 -9.47 27.76 -3.91
C ARG A 201 -10.97 27.82 -3.56
N GLY A 202 -11.35 27.48 -2.33
CA GLY A 202 -12.75 27.35 -1.92
C GLY A 202 -13.45 26.14 -2.54
N GLU A 203 -12.70 25.15 -3.02
CA GLU A 203 -13.27 23.91 -3.54
C GLU A 203 -13.82 23.04 -2.40
N LYS A 204 -14.69 22.09 -2.74
CA LYS A 204 -15.17 21.11 -1.78
C LYS A 204 -14.03 20.16 -1.38
N THR A 205 -13.66 20.15 -0.10
CA THR A 205 -12.65 19.24 0.45
C THR A 205 -13.27 17.93 0.97
N PRO A 206 -12.49 16.86 1.21
CA PRO A 206 -12.97 15.66 1.89
C PRO A 206 -13.58 15.99 3.26
N LEU A 207 -14.54 15.19 3.74
CA LEU A 207 -15.14 15.39 5.08
C LEU A 207 -14.13 15.13 6.19
N THR A 208 -13.29 14.11 6.01
CA THR A 208 -12.20 13.78 6.91
C THR A 208 -10.91 13.53 6.15
N MET A 209 -9.79 13.85 6.79
CA MET A 209 -8.44 13.56 6.33
C MET A 209 -7.68 12.84 7.44
N THR A 210 -7.41 11.55 7.23
CA THR A 210 -6.62 10.72 8.15
C THR A 210 -5.21 10.55 7.61
N MET A 211 -4.20 10.82 8.44
CA MET A 211 -2.78 10.71 8.11
C MET A 211 -2.11 9.71 9.05
N MET A 212 -1.51 8.66 8.50
CA MET A 212 -0.94 7.57 9.30
C MET A 212 0.57 7.44 9.05
N GLY A 213 1.38 7.70 10.08
CA GLY A 213 2.83 7.45 10.10
C GLY A 213 3.60 8.12 8.96
N GLY A 214 3.34 9.37 8.63
CA GLY A 214 4.02 10.06 7.54
C GLY A 214 4.85 11.27 7.96
N PRO A 215 5.85 11.67 7.16
CA PRO A 215 6.87 12.64 7.54
C PRO A 215 6.40 14.10 7.33
N ILE A 216 5.30 14.52 7.99
CA ILE A 216 4.78 15.89 7.85
C ILE A 216 5.82 16.93 8.34
N ASP A 217 6.44 16.68 9.49
CA ASP A 217 7.64 17.41 9.94
C ASP A 217 8.80 16.45 10.19
N ALA A 218 9.55 16.12 9.14
CA ALA A 218 10.72 15.25 9.16
C ALA A 218 11.86 15.72 10.10
N ARG A 219 11.79 16.92 10.68
CA ARG A 219 12.78 17.43 11.65
C ARG A 219 12.51 16.92 13.06
N LYS A 220 11.28 16.49 13.36
CA LYS A 220 10.90 15.94 14.67
C LYS A 220 11.36 14.49 14.78
N SER A 221 12.04 14.15 15.88
CA SER A 221 12.55 12.80 16.16
C SER A 221 13.19 12.10 14.93
N PRO A 222 14.27 12.65 14.35
CA PRO A 222 14.82 12.15 13.09
C PRO A 222 15.22 10.66 13.17
N THR A 223 14.75 9.89 12.19
CA THR A 223 15.08 8.47 12.02
C THR A 223 16.29 8.29 11.09
N SER A 224 16.70 7.04 10.90
CA SER A 224 17.74 6.69 9.91
C SER A 224 17.40 7.19 8.49
N VAL A 225 16.12 7.19 8.12
CA VAL A 225 15.62 7.70 6.84
C VAL A 225 15.87 9.20 6.73
N ASN A 226 15.50 9.96 7.77
CA ASN A 226 15.73 11.41 7.82
C ASN A 226 17.23 11.73 7.74
N ASN A 227 18.06 10.99 8.48
CA ASN A 227 19.51 11.20 8.53
C ASN A 227 20.19 10.93 7.19
N LEU A 228 19.75 9.95 6.40
CA LEU A 228 20.31 9.76 5.05
C LEU A 228 20.03 10.97 4.16
N ALA A 229 18.80 11.46 4.19
CA ALA A 229 18.37 12.57 3.34
C ALA A 229 19.07 13.90 3.68
N THR A 230 19.36 14.15 4.97
CA THR A 230 20.01 15.39 5.42
C THR A 230 21.53 15.34 5.34
N ASN A 231 22.15 14.15 5.43
CA ASN A 231 23.61 14.00 5.37
C ASN A 231 24.18 13.91 3.93
N LYS A 232 23.33 13.82 2.91
CA LYS A 232 23.72 13.75 1.50
C LYS A 232 23.16 14.96 0.77
N SER A 233 23.95 15.54 -0.13
CA SER A 233 23.47 16.65 -0.97
C SER A 233 22.47 16.15 -2.02
N PHE A 234 21.69 17.07 -2.57
CA PHE A 234 20.79 16.77 -3.69
C PHE A 234 21.54 16.13 -4.87
N GLU A 235 22.68 16.69 -5.25
CA GLU A 235 23.52 16.19 -6.35
C GLU A 235 24.06 14.79 -6.04
N TRP A 236 24.27 14.47 -4.77
CA TRP A 236 24.64 13.10 -4.40
C TRP A 236 23.53 12.13 -4.78
N PHE A 237 22.26 12.42 -4.45
CA PHE A 237 21.14 11.57 -4.85
C PHE A 237 21.02 11.48 -6.37
N GLU A 238 21.04 12.62 -7.06
CA GLU A 238 20.93 12.65 -8.51
C GLU A 238 22.01 11.80 -9.21
N ASN A 239 23.27 11.88 -8.76
CA ASN A 239 24.37 11.20 -9.43
C ASN A 239 24.61 9.76 -8.97
N ASN A 240 24.10 9.35 -7.80
CA ASN A 240 24.40 8.03 -7.22
C ASN A 240 23.22 7.05 -7.26
N VAL A 241 21.98 7.54 -7.24
CA VAL A 241 20.80 6.65 -7.17
C VAL A 241 19.89 6.70 -8.39
N ILE A 242 20.11 7.64 -9.31
CA ILE A 242 19.32 7.75 -10.53
C ILE A 242 19.98 7.00 -11.68
N TYR A 243 19.19 6.15 -12.35
CA TYR A 243 19.62 5.35 -13.49
C TYR A 243 18.64 5.49 -14.65
N ARG A 244 19.09 5.13 -15.86
CA ARG A 244 18.21 5.04 -17.02
C ARG A 244 17.65 3.63 -17.15
N VAL A 245 16.34 3.54 -17.42
CA VAL A 245 15.65 2.30 -17.71
C VAL A 245 16.28 1.61 -18.93
N PRO A 246 16.61 0.31 -18.88
CA PRO A 246 17.20 -0.41 -20.01
C PRO A 246 16.25 -0.60 -21.20
N ALA A 247 16.82 -0.92 -22.36
CA ALA A 247 16.12 -0.92 -23.66
C ALA A 247 15.03 -2.00 -23.82
N ASN A 248 14.97 -2.98 -22.93
CA ASN A 248 14.00 -4.07 -22.94
C ASN A 248 12.66 -3.71 -22.29
N PHE A 249 12.53 -2.52 -21.70
CA PHE A 249 11.28 -2.06 -21.07
C PHE A 249 10.64 -0.90 -21.85
N PRO A 250 9.31 -0.74 -21.77
CA PRO A 250 8.60 0.38 -22.42
C PRO A 250 9.14 1.77 -22.05
N GLY A 251 9.59 1.96 -20.81
CA GLY A 251 10.18 3.20 -20.33
C GLY A 251 11.66 3.41 -20.70
N ALA A 252 12.21 2.68 -21.67
CA ALA A 252 13.61 2.72 -22.06
C ALA A 252 14.17 4.16 -22.16
N GLY A 253 15.23 4.44 -21.40
CA GLY A 253 15.87 5.76 -21.36
C GLY A 253 15.34 6.71 -20.29
N ARG A 254 14.16 6.46 -19.71
CA ARG A 254 13.59 7.22 -18.58
C ARG A 254 14.54 7.20 -17.40
N ARG A 255 14.69 8.35 -16.72
CA ARG A 255 15.43 8.44 -15.47
C ARG A 255 14.56 7.92 -14.33
N VAL A 256 15.08 7.00 -13.54
CA VAL A 256 14.36 6.41 -12.41
C VAL A 256 15.28 6.19 -11.22
N TYR A 257 14.72 6.18 -10.02
CA TYR A 257 15.33 5.52 -8.87
C TYR A 257 14.91 4.04 -8.87
N PRO A 258 15.79 3.09 -9.21
CA PRO A 258 15.38 1.70 -9.40
C PRO A 258 14.94 1.02 -8.11
N GLY A 259 13.91 0.17 -8.17
CA GLY A 259 13.37 -0.53 -7.01
C GLY A 259 14.40 -1.43 -6.31
N PHE A 260 15.30 -2.07 -7.06
CA PHE A 260 16.35 -2.90 -6.46
C PHE A 260 17.34 -2.06 -5.63
N LEU A 261 17.63 -0.83 -6.07
CA LEU A 261 18.53 0.06 -5.34
C LEU A 261 17.87 0.61 -4.09
N GLN A 262 16.57 0.90 -4.16
CA GLN A 262 15.75 1.25 -2.99
C GLN A 262 15.79 0.16 -1.93
N TYR A 263 15.58 -1.10 -2.35
CA TYR A 263 15.64 -2.25 -1.46
C TYR A 263 17.01 -2.40 -0.80
N THR A 264 18.08 -2.39 -1.60
CA THR A 264 19.45 -2.52 -1.07
C THR A 264 19.88 -1.35 -0.19
N GLY A 265 19.48 -0.13 -0.52
CA GLY A 265 19.73 1.07 0.28
C GLY A 265 19.03 1.02 1.63
N PHE A 266 17.75 0.62 1.66
CA PHE A 266 17.02 0.44 2.92
C PHE A 266 17.65 -0.65 3.78
N VAL A 267 17.93 -1.83 3.22
CA VAL A 267 18.61 -2.94 3.92
C VAL A 267 19.98 -2.51 4.48
N ALA A 268 20.74 -1.70 3.75
CA ALA A 268 22.06 -1.22 4.15
C ALA A 268 22.01 -0.12 5.25
N MET A 269 20.89 0.58 5.42
CA MET A 269 20.75 1.67 6.40
C MET A 269 20.51 1.19 7.84
N ASN A 270 20.11 -0.07 8.03
CA ASN A 270 19.88 -0.66 9.35
C ASN A 270 20.19 -2.18 9.37
N PRO A 271 21.41 -2.64 9.09
CA PRO A 271 21.71 -4.07 8.97
C PRO A 271 21.35 -4.89 10.23
N ASP A 272 21.60 -4.35 11.44
CA ASP A 272 21.30 -5.00 12.72
C ASP A 272 19.81 -4.92 13.12
N ARG A 273 19.12 -3.88 12.66
CA ARG A 273 17.67 -3.69 12.90
C ARG A 273 16.79 -4.29 11.81
N HIS A 274 17.28 -4.57 10.60
CA HIS A 274 16.48 -5.17 9.53
C HIS A 274 16.24 -6.65 9.74
N ALA A 275 17.28 -7.41 10.10
CA ALA A 275 17.09 -8.81 10.47
C ALA A 275 16.10 -8.97 11.64
N THR A 276 16.02 -7.97 12.53
CA THR A 276 15.19 -7.98 13.73
C THR A 276 13.81 -7.35 13.51
N SER A 277 13.66 -6.24 12.78
CA SER A 277 12.40 -5.55 12.44
C SER A 277 11.58 -6.31 11.39
N HIS A 278 12.22 -6.93 10.39
CA HIS A 278 11.53 -7.85 9.49
C HIS A 278 11.09 -9.12 10.22
N TYR A 279 11.90 -9.57 11.16
CA TYR A 279 11.59 -10.72 12.02
C TYR A 279 10.60 -10.39 13.13
N ASP A 280 10.51 -9.14 13.58
CA ASP A 280 9.63 -8.66 14.65
C ASP A 280 8.27 -8.24 14.09
N TYR A 281 8.21 -7.55 12.94
CA TYR A 281 6.98 -7.41 12.14
C TYR A 281 6.38 -8.78 11.83
N PHE A 282 7.23 -9.75 11.48
CA PHE A 282 6.84 -11.12 11.22
C PHE A 282 6.47 -11.91 12.48
N LYS A 283 7.25 -11.81 13.56
CA LYS A 283 6.94 -12.43 14.85
C LYS A 283 5.65 -11.86 15.41
N ASP A 284 5.36 -10.59 15.23
CA ASP A 284 4.10 -9.99 15.66
C ASP A 284 2.93 -10.42 14.76
N LEU A 285 3.17 -10.62 13.46
CA LEU A 285 2.19 -11.19 12.52
C LEU A 285 1.90 -12.68 12.81
N ILE A 286 2.90 -13.47 13.22
CA ILE A 286 2.80 -14.93 13.50
C ILE A 286 2.47 -15.27 14.96
N LYS A 287 2.94 -14.50 15.94
CA LYS A 287 2.62 -14.76 17.35
C LYS A 287 1.17 -14.40 17.68
N GLY A 288 0.51 -13.61 16.82
CA GLY A 288 -0.85 -13.12 17.03
C GLY A 288 -1.94 -13.81 16.20
N ASP A 289 -1.61 -14.31 15.02
CA ASP A 289 -2.48 -15.15 14.18
C ASP A 289 -1.78 -16.50 14.02
N ASP A 290 -2.49 -17.64 14.13
CA ASP A 290 -2.01 -18.99 13.75
C ASP A 290 -1.69 -19.08 12.23
N ALA A 291 -0.88 -18.15 11.72
CA ALA A 291 -0.62 -17.90 10.32
C ALA A 291 0.51 -18.81 9.84
N SER A 292 0.16 -19.67 8.87
CA SER A 292 1.03 -20.65 8.24
C SER A 292 2.27 -20.05 7.57
N THR A 293 3.26 -20.91 7.29
CA THR A 293 4.43 -20.60 6.46
C THR A 293 4.08 -19.97 5.10
N GLU A 294 2.89 -20.20 4.54
CA GLU A 294 2.46 -19.57 3.28
C GLU A 294 2.19 -18.07 3.41
N ALA A 295 1.71 -17.59 4.56
CA ALA A 295 1.54 -16.16 4.81
C ALA A 295 2.90 -15.44 4.84
N HIS A 296 3.90 -16.08 5.45
CA HIS A 296 5.29 -15.61 5.42
C HIS A 296 5.81 -15.50 3.99
N ARG A 297 5.59 -16.53 3.17
CA ARG A 297 6.07 -16.57 1.78
C ARG A 297 5.45 -15.46 0.93
N LYS A 298 4.14 -15.27 1.04
CA LYS A 298 3.43 -14.22 0.30
C LYS A 298 3.86 -12.81 0.70
N PHE A 299 4.09 -12.57 1.99
CA PHE A 299 4.59 -11.27 2.44
C PHE A 299 5.99 -10.97 1.88
N TYR A 300 6.90 -11.94 1.91
CA TYR A 300 8.24 -11.75 1.32
C TYR A 300 8.18 -11.54 -0.20
N ASP A 301 7.32 -12.26 -0.89
CA ASP A 301 7.12 -12.07 -2.33
C ASP A 301 6.59 -10.66 -2.64
N GLU A 302 5.70 -10.15 -1.81
CA GLU A 302 5.16 -8.80 -1.95
C GLU A 302 6.16 -7.71 -1.59
N TYR A 303 6.95 -7.89 -0.54
CA TYR A 303 7.96 -6.94 -0.14
C TYR A 303 9.13 -6.87 -1.13
N ASN A 304 9.49 -7.99 -1.75
CA ASN A 304 10.51 -8.03 -2.80
C ASN A 304 9.98 -7.55 -4.16
N ALA A 305 8.66 -7.41 -4.34
CA ALA A 305 8.05 -6.83 -5.52
C ALA A 305 8.16 -5.30 -5.47
N VAL A 306 9.35 -4.82 -5.81
CA VAL A 306 9.68 -3.41 -5.83
C VAL A 306 9.39 -2.77 -7.19
N LEU A 307 9.16 -1.46 -7.19
CA LEU A 307 8.92 -0.67 -8.40
C LEU A 307 9.94 0.46 -8.54
N ASP A 308 10.21 0.84 -9.79
CA ASP A 308 11.04 2.00 -10.10
C ASP A 308 10.19 3.27 -9.97
N MET A 309 10.74 4.28 -9.31
CA MET A 309 10.13 5.60 -9.20
C MET A 309 10.73 6.54 -10.22
N ASP A 310 9.91 7.40 -10.82
CA ASP A 310 10.42 8.45 -11.70
C ASP A 310 11.40 9.36 -10.93
N ALA A 311 12.48 9.79 -11.61
CA ALA A 311 13.55 10.52 -10.97
C ALA A 311 13.11 11.89 -10.48
N ASP A 312 12.27 12.60 -11.24
CA ASP A 312 11.87 13.96 -10.89
C ASP A 312 11.02 13.95 -9.61
N TYR A 313 9.99 13.11 -9.56
CA TYR A 313 9.22 12.86 -8.34
C TYR A 313 10.09 12.51 -7.13
N TYR A 314 11.05 11.59 -7.29
CA TYR A 314 11.90 11.16 -6.18
C TYR A 314 12.79 12.30 -5.66
N LEU A 315 13.51 12.97 -6.58
CA LEU A 315 14.45 14.03 -6.23
C LEU A 315 13.71 15.24 -5.64
N GLU A 316 12.57 15.61 -6.21
CA GLU A 316 11.71 16.68 -5.67
C GLU A 316 11.16 16.34 -4.29
N THR A 317 10.83 15.07 -4.04
CA THR A 317 10.42 14.62 -2.70
C THR A 317 11.56 14.77 -1.69
N ILE A 318 12.79 14.36 -2.04
CA ILE A 318 13.97 14.54 -1.18
C ILE A 318 14.18 16.02 -0.85
N ALA A 319 14.25 16.86 -1.88
CA ALA A 319 14.45 18.30 -1.72
C ALA A 319 13.33 18.93 -0.87
N THR A 320 12.08 18.72 -1.26
CA THR A 320 10.91 19.40 -0.67
C THR A 320 10.62 18.94 0.75
N VAL A 321 10.66 17.63 1.01
CA VAL A 321 10.17 17.04 2.27
C VAL A 321 11.29 16.88 3.29
N PHE A 322 12.48 16.45 2.84
CA PHE A 322 13.54 16.01 3.74
C PHE A 322 14.75 16.95 3.84
N GLN A 323 14.89 17.92 2.94
CA GLN A 323 16.00 18.90 2.96
C GLN A 323 15.50 20.32 3.23
N ASP A 324 14.60 20.83 2.39
CA ASP A 324 14.09 22.20 2.47
C ASP A 324 12.91 22.34 3.44
N PHE A 325 12.26 21.23 3.78
CA PHE A 325 11.10 21.15 4.66
C PHE A 325 10.00 22.16 4.27
N LYS A 326 9.70 22.27 2.97
CA LYS A 326 8.92 23.40 2.42
C LYS A 326 7.50 23.48 2.98
N LEU A 327 6.88 22.33 3.30
CA LEU A 327 5.52 22.28 3.87
C LEU A 327 5.46 23.00 5.23
N VAL A 328 6.32 22.60 6.17
CA VAL A 328 6.34 23.16 7.53
C VAL A 328 6.90 24.57 7.58
N ASN A 329 7.72 24.95 6.61
CA ASN A 329 8.23 26.32 6.47
C ASN A 329 7.25 27.25 5.74
N GLY A 330 6.13 26.73 5.20
CA GLY A 330 5.14 27.52 4.47
C GLY A 330 5.67 28.10 3.16
N THR A 331 6.69 27.48 2.56
CA THR A 331 7.37 27.92 1.33
C THR A 331 7.11 27.01 0.14
N TRP A 332 6.22 26.02 0.30
CA TRP A 332 5.95 25.05 -0.77
C TRP A 332 4.95 25.59 -1.79
N ASP A 333 5.44 25.87 -2.99
CA ASP A 333 4.64 26.18 -4.17
C ASP A 333 4.49 24.93 -5.06
N VAL A 334 3.28 24.70 -5.56
CA VAL A 334 2.91 23.55 -6.41
C VAL A 334 2.34 24.06 -7.73
N LYS A 335 2.75 23.45 -8.84
CA LYS A 335 2.21 23.74 -10.18
C LYS A 335 0.95 22.91 -10.46
N GLY A 336 -0.16 23.58 -10.72
CA GLY A 336 -1.40 22.97 -11.18
C GLY A 336 -1.32 22.46 -12.62
N VAL A 337 -2.30 21.64 -13.00
CA VAL A 337 -2.44 21.11 -14.38
C VAL A 337 -2.62 22.20 -15.44
N ASP A 338 -3.06 23.40 -15.05
CA ASP A 338 -3.18 24.60 -15.87
C ASP A 338 -1.87 25.40 -15.97
N GLY A 339 -0.80 24.93 -15.32
CA GLY A 339 0.50 25.58 -15.24
C GLY A 339 0.58 26.69 -14.18
N LYS A 340 -0.51 26.96 -13.45
CA LYS A 340 -0.53 27.99 -12.40
C LYS A 340 0.21 27.48 -11.17
N VAL A 341 1.07 28.32 -10.60
CA VAL A 341 1.80 28.02 -9.37
C VAL A 341 1.02 28.57 -8.17
N GLU A 342 0.80 27.72 -7.17
CA GLU A 342 0.02 28.06 -5.97
C GLU A 342 0.71 27.61 -4.69
N ARG A 343 0.60 28.44 -3.65
CA ARG A 343 1.18 28.17 -2.33
C ARG A 343 0.32 27.17 -1.57
N VAL A 344 0.95 26.12 -1.06
CA VAL A 344 0.34 25.19 -0.11
C VAL A 344 0.13 25.87 1.24
N ARG A 345 -1.13 25.93 1.70
CA ARG A 345 -1.54 26.60 2.94
C ARG A 345 -2.46 25.71 3.79
N PRO A 346 -1.92 24.83 4.65
CA PRO A 346 -2.74 23.95 5.49
C PRO A 346 -3.73 24.69 6.41
N GLN A 347 -3.40 25.92 6.80
CA GLN A 347 -4.27 26.79 7.61
C GLN A 347 -5.57 27.20 6.90
N ASP A 348 -5.66 27.06 5.58
CA ASP A 348 -6.87 27.38 4.83
C ASP A 348 -7.91 26.25 4.90
N ILE A 349 -7.53 25.05 5.38
CA ILE A 349 -8.43 23.90 5.58
C ILE A 349 -9.37 24.20 6.76
N LYS A 350 -10.69 24.19 6.51
CA LYS A 350 -11.73 24.47 7.52
C LYS A 350 -12.84 23.43 7.59
N GLY A 351 -13.21 22.83 6.45
CA GLY A 351 -14.33 21.90 6.32
C GLY A 351 -13.95 20.42 6.37
N THR A 352 -12.70 20.11 6.76
CA THR A 352 -12.16 18.74 6.78
C THR A 352 -11.64 18.45 8.18
N ALA A 353 -12.26 17.50 8.88
CA ALA A 353 -11.75 17.03 10.16
C ALA A 353 -10.44 16.25 9.96
N LEU A 354 -9.50 16.38 10.90
CA LEU A 354 -8.15 15.81 10.79
C LEU A 354 -7.90 14.75 11.87
N MET A 355 -7.48 13.56 11.44
CA MET A 355 -6.95 12.52 12.33
C MET A 355 -5.49 12.23 12.01
N THR A 356 -4.62 12.22 13.00
CA THR A 356 -3.22 11.77 12.87
C THR A 356 -2.98 10.51 13.68
N VAL A 357 -2.30 9.53 13.09
CA VAL A 357 -1.97 8.25 13.74
C VAL A 357 -0.46 8.04 13.70
N GLU A 358 0.14 7.74 14.85
CA GLU A 358 1.56 7.41 15.00
C GLU A 358 1.74 6.10 15.79
N GLY A 359 2.83 5.37 15.53
CA GLY A 359 3.24 4.23 16.35
C GLY A 359 4.26 4.67 17.39
N GLU A 360 4.10 4.23 18.65
CA GLU A 360 5.04 4.57 19.74
C GLU A 360 6.49 4.15 19.42
N LEU A 361 6.65 3.05 18.68
CA LEU A 361 7.94 2.44 18.33
C LEU A 361 8.26 2.58 16.84
N ASP A 362 7.66 3.54 16.14
CA ASP A 362 7.90 3.80 14.72
C ASP A 362 9.35 4.28 14.48
N ASP A 363 10.13 3.47 13.77
CA ASP A 363 11.52 3.74 13.42
C ASP A 363 11.71 4.28 11.99
N ILE A 364 10.60 4.51 11.26
CA ILE A 364 10.56 5.08 9.91
C ILE A 364 10.11 6.54 9.99
N SER A 365 8.92 6.77 10.55
CA SER A 365 8.35 8.10 10.78
C SER A 365 8.32 8.35 12.29
N GLY A 366 9.33 9.05 12.79
CA GLY A 366 9.52 9.23 14.23
C GLY A 366 8.36 9.94 14.92
N SER A 367 8.28 9.77 16.24
CA SER A 367 7.24 10.41 17.07
C SER A 367 7.18 11.92 16.85
N GLY A 368 5.97 12.44 16.64
CA GLY A 368 5.67 13.84 16.39
C GLY A 368 5.72 14.26 14.92
N GLN A 369 6.29 13.46 14.01
CA GLN A 369 6.39 13.82 12.59
C GLN A 369 5.02 13.94 11.93
N THR A 370 4.12 12.98 12.13
CA THR A 370 2.74 13.00 11.59
C THR A 370 1.87 13.95 12.41
N ARG A 371 2.05 13.96 13.74
CA ARG A 371 1.30 14.83 14.66
C ARG A 371 1.45 16.31 14.32
N ALA A 372 2.58 16.72 13.72
CA ALA A 372 2.78 18.10 13.27
C ALA A 372 1.68 18.62 12.32
N ALA A 373 0.96 17.74 11.60
CA ALA A 373 -0.20 18.13 10.81
C ALA A 373 -1.29 18.84 11.64
N GLN A 374 -1.42 18.49 12.93
CA GLN A 374 -2.39 19.11 13.84
C GLN A 374 -2.13 20.61 13.96
N ASP A 375 -0.87 21.01 14.17
CA ASP A 375 -0.48 22.41 14.33
C ASP A 375 -0.59 23.19 13.01
N LEU A 376 -0.21 22.56 11.89
CA LEU A 376 -0.29 23.18 10.56
C LEU A 376 -1.73 23.46 10.13
N CYS A 377 -2.67 22.57 10.45
CA CYS A 377 -4.09 22.72 10.10
C CYS A 377 -4.84 23.58 11.13
N SER A 378 -4.32 24.78 11.42
CA SER A 378 -4.90 25.70 12.42
C SER A 378 -6.30 26.22 12.07
N GLY A 379 -6.71 26.13 10.80
CA GLY A 379 -8.08 26.41 10.35
C GLY A 379 -9.10 25.35 10.73
N VAL A 380 -8.65 24.13 11.11
CA VAL A 380 -9.52 23.04 11.56
C VAL A 380 -9.74 23.19 13.06
N PRO A 381 -10.99 23.29 13.55
CA PRO A 381 -11.27 23.41 14.97
C PRO A 381 -10.62 22.30 15.80
N ALA A 382 -10.20 22.61 17.03
CA ALA A 382 -9.59 21.62 17.93
C ALA A 382 -10.50 20.41 18.21
N SER A 383 -11.83 20.64 18.24
CA SER A 383 -12.85 19.58 18.36
C SER A 383 -12.97 18.66 17.15
N GLU A 384 -12.39 19.05 16.01
CA GLU A 384 -12.38 18.31 14.74
C GLU A 384 -10.97 17.73 14.45
N ARG A 385 -10.08 17.79 15.44
CA ARG A 385 -8.67 17.36 15.37
C ARG A 385 -8.38 16.28 16.40
N GLN A 386 -8.12 15.07 15.92
CA GLN A 386 -7.85 13.89 16.76
C GLN A 386 -6.44 13.36 16.52
N HIS A 387 -5.69 13.10 17.58
CA HIS A 387 -4.41 12.41 17.51
C HIS A 387 -4.46 11.07 18.27
N LEU A 388 -3.97 10.02 17.61
CA LEU A 388 -3.84 8.68 18.16
C LEU A 388 -2.38 8.24 18.09
N GLU A 389 -1.77 8.03 19.26
CA GLU A 389 -0.49 7.33 19.39
C GLU A 389 -0.77 5.88 19.80
N VAL A 390 -0.27 4.92 19.04
CA VAL A 390 -0.59 3.49 19.19
C VAL A 390 0.51 2.80 20.01
N PRO A 391 0.20 2.35 21.25
CA PRO A 391 1.23 1.79 22.13
C PRO A 391 1.85 0.50 21.57
N GLY A 392 3.18 0.43 21.62
CA GLY A 392 3.98 -0.69 21.13
C GLY A 392 3.88 -0.96 19.64
N ALA A 393 3.24 -0.10 18.83
CA ALA A 393 3.23 -0.26 17.38
C ALA A 393 4.52 0.33 16.78
N GLY A 394 5.19 -0.46 15.93
CA GLY A 394 6.11 0.10 14.94
C GLY A 394 5.36 0.60 13.70
N HIS A 395 6.09 1.03 12.67
CA HIS A 395 5.53 1.68 11.48
C HIS A 395 4.39 0.90 10.81
N TYR A 396 4.57 -0.39 10.58
CA TYR A 396 3.54 -1.20 9.93
C TYR A 396 2.34 -1.50 10.83
N GLY A 397 2.54 -1.51 12.14
CA GLY A 397 1.53 -1.89 13.11
C GLY A 397 0.33 -0.94 13.14
N ILE A 398 0.46 0.28 12.61
CA ILE A 398 -0.62 1.26 12.56
C ILE A 398 -1.51 1.14 11.31
N PHE A 399 -1.16 0.30 10.33
CA PHE A 399 -1.98 0.10 9.12
C PHE A 399 -2.10 -1.36 8.66
N SER A 400 -1.40 -2.29 9.31
CA SER A 400 -1.45 -3.73 9.04
C SER A 400 -1.38 -4.54 10.34
N GLY A 401 -1.97 -5.72 10.34
CA GLY A 401 -1.87 -6.69 11.42
C GLY A 401 -2.83 -6.40 12.59
N ARG A 402 -2.48 -6.92 13.77
CA ARG A 402 -3.39 -6.93 14.92
C ARG A 402 -3.65 -5.54 15.50
N ARG A 403 -2.61 -4.73 15.69
CA ARG A 403 -2.77 -3.37 16.25
C ARG A 403 -3.60 -2.48 15.33
N TRP A 404 -3.44 -2.62 14.01
CA TRP A 404 -4.33 -1.99 13.03
C TRP A 404 -5.80 -2.41 13.25
N ARG A 405 -6.10 -3.72 13.27
CA ARG A 405 -7.47 -4.23 13.40
C ARG A 405 -8.12 -3.94 14.76
N ASP A 406 -7.36 -4.05 15.84
CA ASP A 406 -7.89 -4.01 17.21
C ASP A 406 -7.88 -2.59 17.81
N ILE A 407 -7.02 -1.68 17.32
CA ILE A 407 -6.81 -0.35 17.91
C ILE A 407 -7.10 0.77 16.90
N VAL A 408 -6.38 0.80 15.77
CA VAL A 408 -6.45 1.95 14.84
C VAL A 408 -7.74 1.96 14.04
N TYR A 409 -8.12 0.82 13.48
CA TYR A 409 -9.28 0.70 12.61
C TYR A 409 -10.60 1.08 13.32
N PRO A 410 -10.88 0.62 14.56
CA PRO A 410 -12.08 1.04 15.28
C PRO A 410 -12.17 2.56 15.49
N GLU A 411 -11.04 3.21 15.85
CA GLU A 411 -10.98 4.66 16.02
C GLU A 411 -11.17 5.39 14.69
N LEU A 412 -10.61 4.87 13.60
CA LEU A 412 -10.79 5.40 12.25
C LEU A 412 -12.26 5.29 11.79
N VAL A 413 -12.91 4.14 11.99
CA VAL A 413 -14.33 3.96 11.65
C VAL A 413 -15.20 4.93 12.45
N LYS A 414 -14.93 5.09 13.75
CA LYS A 414 -15.63 6.05 14.61
C LYS A 414 -15.45 7.48 14.10
N PHE A 415 -14.22 7.86 13.77
CA PHE A 415 -13.90 9.18 13.24
C PHE A 415 -14.59 9.44 11.90
N ILE A 416 -14.55 8.50 10.95
CA ILE A 416 -15.25 8.64 9.66
C ILE A 416 -16.76 8.76 9.88
N SER A 417 -17.32 7.91 10.75
CA SER A 417 -18.77 7.85 10.98
C SER A 417 -19.31 9.10 11.67
N SER A 418 -18.55 9.72 12.57
CA SER A 418 -18.97 10.96 13.26
C SER A 418 -19.04 12.17 12.34
N HIS A 419 -18.38 12.12 11.18
CA HIS A 419 -18.36 13.19 10.18
C HIS A 419 -19.08 12.82 8.88
N ALA A 420 -19.72 11.64 8.82
CA ALA A 420 -20.56 11.27 7.70
C ALA A 420 -21.83 12.14 7.71
N PRO A 421 -22.36 12.54 6.53
CA PRO A 421 -23.60 13.31 6.48
C PRO A 421 -24.70 12.50 7.15
N GLN A 422 -25.31 13.05 8.22
CA GLN A 422 -26.47 12.41 8.81
C GLN A 422 -27.55 12.34 7.73
N THR A 423 -27.84 11.13 7.27
CA THR A 423 -28.98 10.92 6.40
C THR A 423 -30.18 11.24 7.27
N ALA A 424 -30.80 12.40 7.04
CA ALA A 424 -32.06 12.74 7.68
C ALA A 424 -33.09 11.70 7.24
N VAL A 425 -33.15 10.59 7.97
CA VAL A 425 -34.37 9.81 8.07
C VAL A 425 -35.34 10.78 8.71
N LYS A 426 -36.11 11.50 7.88
CA LYS A 426 -37.39 12.04 8.33
C LYS A 426 -38.18 10.83 8.79
N THR A 427 -38.07 10.48 10.05
CA THR A 427 -39.14 9.83 10.77
C THR A 427 -40.30 10.79 10.60
N ALA A 428 -41.18 10.47 9.65
CA ALA A 428 -42.51 11.02 9.64
C ALA A 428 -43.04 10.74 11.03
N ALA A 429 -43.16 11.79 11.84
CA ALA A 429 -43.82 11.72 13.11
C ALA A 429 -45.23 11.21 12.81
N VAL A 430 -45.46 9.94 13.13
CA VAL A 430 -46.81 9.41 13.22
C VAL A 430 -47.41 10.18 14.38
N THR A 431 -48.19 11.21 14.03
CA THR A 431 -49.12 11.87 14.94
C THR A 431 -49.95 10.76 15.58
N ALA A 432 -49.73 10.53 16.86
CA ALA A 432 -50.53 9.65 17.67
C ALA A 432 -51.97 10.16 17.66
N SER A 433 -52.87 9.40 17.03
CA SER A 433 -54.31 9.51 17.27
C SER A 433 -54.68 8.59 18.45
N PRO A 434 -55.73 8.90 19.22
CA PRO A 434 -55.91 8.40 20.58
C PRO A 434 -56.24 6.91 20.65
N ALA A 435 -55.95 6.33 21.82
CA ALA A 435 -56.10 4.93 22.17
C ALA A 435 -57.51 4.35 21.91
N PRO A 436 -57.63 3.09 21.46
CA PRO A 436 -58.91 2.39 21.41
C PRO A 436 -59.30 1.87 22.79
N VAL A 437 -60.53 2.19 23.18
CA VAL A 437 -61.24 1.66 24.35
C VAL A 437 -61.50 0.16 24.15
N ALA A 438 -61.30 -0.61 25.22
CA ALA A 438 -61.52 -2.06 25.26
C ALA A 438 -62.99 -2.44 24.99
N PRO A 439 -63.28 -3.56 24.29
CA PRO A 439 -64.60 -4.16 24.28
C PRO A 439 -64.74 -5.30 25.30
N GLU A 440 -65.78 -5.20 26.12
CA GLU A 440 -66.40 -6.31 26.87
C GLU A 440 -67.01 -7.35 25.91
N ALA A 441 -67.02 -8.61 26.38
CA ALA A 441 -67.51 -9.78 25.66
C ALA A 441 -69.00 -10.05 25.93
N LEU A 442 -69.77 -10.46 24.90
CA LEU A 442 -70.98 -11.30 25.03
C LEU A 442 -71.27 -12.12 23.73
N ALA A 443 -71.31 -13.45 23.93
CA ALA A 443 -72.04 -14.59 23.33
C ALA A 443 -72.60 -14.66 21.88
N GLN A 444 -72.25 -15.79 21.20
CA GLN A 444 -73.00 -16.81 20.39
C GLN A 444 -74.26 -16.40 19.57
N ALA A 445 -74.62 -16.91 18.37
CA ALA A 445 -74.44 -18.24 17.75
C ALA A 445 -74.75 -18.22 16.21
N ASP A 446 -74.50 -19.38 15.57
CA ASP A 446 -75.14 -19.97 14.35
C ASP A 446 -74.62 -19.72 12.91
N THR A 447 -73.93 -20.75 12.38
CA THR A 447 -73.83 -21.25 10.97
C THR A 447 -75.13 -21.98 10.53
N PRO A 448 -75.42 -22.37 9.25
CA PRO A 448 -74.52 -22.80 8.13
C PRO A 448 -75.10 -22.48 6.68
N PRO A 449 -74.82 -23.19 5.54
CA PRO A 449 -73.61 -23.86 5.00
C PRO A 449 -73.27 -23.60 3.48
N LEU A 450 -72.07 -24.11 3.07
CA LEU A 450 -71.69 -24.81 1.80
C LEU A 450 -71.55 -24.08 0.44
N ALA A 451 -70.36 -24.18 -0.18
CA ALA A 451 -70.14 -24.93 -1.44
C ALA A 451 -68.64 -25.11 -1.77
N VAL A 452 -68.32 -26.24 -2.41
CA VAL A 452 -67.01 -26.88 -2.62
C VAL A 452 -66.71 -26.98 -4.13
N ALA A 453 -65.45 -26.86 -4.55
CA ALA A 453 -64.83 -27.57 -5.70
C ALA A 453 -63.33 -27.19 -5.77
N GLN A 454 -62.37 -27.98 -5.30
CA GLN A 454 -61.70 -29.14 -5.89
C GLN A 454 -60.87 -28.93 -7.18
N ALA A 455 -59.59 -29.26 -6.99
CA ALA A 455 -58.42 -29.41 -7.85
C ALA A 455 -58.59 -30.14 -9.20
N SER A 456 -57.63 -29.90 -10.09
CA SER A 456 -57.05 -30.96 -10.93
C SER A 456 -55.66 -30.57 -11.46
N ALA A 457 -54.70 -31.50 -11.29
CA ALA A 457 -53.50 -31.66 -12.09
C ALA A 457 -53.60 -33.01 -12.81
N PRO A 458 -52.92 -33.19 -13.96
CA PRO A 458 -52.05 -34.38 -14.05
C PRO A 458 -50.68 -34.14 -14.74
N THR A 459 -49.66 -34.64 -14.05
CA THR A 459 -48.56 -35.56 -14.46
C THR A 459 -47.63 -35.34 -15.67
N ASN A 460 -46.33 -35.45 -15.32
CA ASN A 460 -45.10 -35.79 -16.07
C ASN A 460 -45.25 -36.84 -17.20
N VAL A 461 -44.33 -36.83 -18.19
CA VAL A 461 -43.17 -37.77 -18.38
C VAL A 461 -42.34 -37.33 -19.62
N GLY A 462 -41.00 -37.38 -19.54
CA GLY A 462 -40.18 -37.85 -20.68
C GLY A 462 -39.03 -36.98 -21.19
N ALA A 463 -37.80 -37.35 -20.81
CA ALA A 463 -36.53 -36.84 -21.34
C ALA A 463 -36.21 -37.36 -22.76
N SER A 464 -35.49 -36.58 -23.59
CA SER A 464 -34.32 -37.07 -24.35
C SER A 464 -33.48 -35.94 -24.99
N ASN A 465 -32.15 -36.07 -24.81
CA ASN A 465 -31.03 -35.73 -25.68
C ASN A 465 -30.96 -34.39 -26.45
N ALA A 466 -30.09 -33.51 -25.95
CA ALA A 466 -29.51 -32.40 -26.70
C ALA A 466 -28.27 -32.88 -27.48
N THR A 467 -28.30 -32.71 -28.81
CA THR A 467 -27.15 -32.88 -29.70
C THR A 467 -26.49 -31.53 -29.99
N LEU A 468 -25.16 -31.54 -29.94
CA LEU A 468 -24.23 -30.46 -30.23
C LEU A 468 -24.39 -29.89 -31.64
N VAL A 469 -24.42 -28.56 -31.77
CA VAL A 469 -24.10 -27.86 -33.03
C VAL A 469 -23.21 -26.66 -32.74
N SER A 470 -21.98 -26.71 -33.27
CA SER A 470 -21.00 -25.63 -33.28
C SER A 470 -21.41 -24.49 -34.23
N PRO A 471 -21.10 -23.22 -33.94
CA PRO A 471 -21.08 -22.17 -34.94
C PRO A 471 -19.69 -21.96 -35.54
N ALA A 472 -19.74 -21.67 -36.84
CA ALA A 472 -18.63 -21.64 -37.78
C ALA A 472 -17.72 -20.40 -37.70
N LYS A 473 -16.50 -20.63 -38.19
CA LYS A 473 -15.40 -19.72 -38.51
C LYS A 473 -15.79 -18.65 -39.56
N PRO A 474 -15.35 -17.38 -39.41
CA PRO A 474 -15.24 -16.46 -40.52
C PRO A 474 -13.82 -16.39 -41.10
N ALA A 475 -13.81 -16.04 -42.39
CA ALA A 475 -12.72 -16.11 -43.34
C ALA A 475 -11.52 -15.19 -43.07
N ALA A 476 -10.36 -15.66 -43.55
CA ALA A 476 -9.12 -14.91 -43.70
C ALA A 476 -9.27 -13.80 -44.75
N LYS A 477 -8.75 -12.61 -44.43
CA LYS A 477 -8.38 -11.59 -45.41
C LYS A 477 -6.86 -11.44 -45.41
N SER A 478 -6.29 -11.50 -46.62
CA SER A 478 -4.89 -11.26 -46.88
C SER A 478 -4.54 -9.78 -46.62
N ALA A 479 -3.37 -9.55 -46.04
CA ALA A 479 -2.69 -8.27 -46.11
C ALA A 479 -1.19 -8.54 -46.23
N ALA A 480 -0.60 -7.83 -47.19
CA ALA A 480 0.71 -8.05 -47.77
C ALA A 480 1.87 -7.70 -46.83
N LYS A 481 2.97 -8.41 -47.05
CA LYS A 481 4.30 -8.22 -46.47
C LYS A 481 4.97 -6.97 -47.05
N PRO A 482 5.47 -6.02 -46.24
CA PRO A 482 6.47 -5.07 -46.72
C PRO A 482 7.88 -5.63 -46.49
N ALA A 483 8.70 -5.45 -47.51
CA ALA A 483 10.08 -5.90 -47.61
C ALA A 483 11.03 -5.17 -46.66
N ALA A 484 12.05 -5.89 -46.21
CA ALA A 484 13.25 -5.35 -45.59
C ALA A 484 14.09 -4.57 -46.63
N PRO A 485 14.69 -3.42 -46.27
CA PRO A 485 15.78 -2.87 -47.05
C PRO A 485 17.12 -3.48 -46.60
N LYS A 486 17.79 -4.15 -47.56
CA LYS A 486 19.23 -4.43 -47.53
C LYS A 486 19.96 -3.29 -48.26
N SER A 487 20.87 -2.60 -47.57
CA SER A 487 22.07 -1.93 -48.12
C SER A 487 22.77 -1.24 -46.94
N THR A 488 24.08 -1.22 -46.73
CA THR A 488 25.23 -1.54 -47.58
C THR A 488 26.44 -1.58 -46.64
N VAL A 489 27.30 -2.58 -46.81
CA VAL A 489 28.61 -2.67 -46.17
C VAL A 489 29.54 -1.69 -46.87
N VAL A 490 30.14 -0.75 -46.13
CA VAL A 490 31.33 -0.01 -46.57
C VAL A 490 32.44 -0.26 -45.55
N LYS A 491 33.49 -0.95 -46.01
CA LYS A 491 34.77 -1.12 -45.34
C LYS A 491 35.54 0.21 -45.39
N ALA A 492 36.03 0.68 -44.25
CA ALA A 492 37.21 1.54 -44.17
C ALA A 492 37.92 1.39 -42.80
N LYS A 493 39.18 0.91 -42.87
CA LYS A 493 40.30 1.02 -41.91
C LYS A 493 41.56 1.04 -42.79
N PRO A 494 42.75 1.53 -42.35
CA PRO A 494 43.23 1.83 -40.99
C PRO A 494 43.76 3.29 -40.88
N ALA A 495 44.30 3.85 -39.79
CA ALA A 495 45.35 3.39 -38.88
C ALA A 495 45.59 4.42 -37.74
N VAL A 496 46.47 4.01 -36.81
CA VAL A 496 47.35 4.80 -35.91
C VAL A 496 46.94 4.94 -34.42
N THR A 497 47.67 4.18 -33.61
CA THR A 497 47.90 4.20 -32.15
C THR A 497 48.75 5.41 -31.71
N PRO A 498 48.72 5.83 -30.44
CA PRO A 498 49.82 5.46 -29.50
C PRO A 498 49.34 5.22 -28.05
N SER A 499 49.67 4.06 -27.45
CA SER A 499 50.72 3.85 -26.43
C SER A 499 50.43 4.37 -25.02
N ALA A 500 50.23 3.44 -24.08
CA ALA A 500 50.29 3.63 -22.64
C ALA A 500 51.74 3.76 -22.12
N PRO A 501 51.94 4.24 -20.88
CA PRO A 501 53.10 3.87 -20.09
C PRO A 501 52.74 2.98 -18.89
N SER A 502 53.46 1.86 -18.80
CA SER A 502 53.62 1.02 -17.63
C SER A 502 54.75 1.57 -16.73
N VAL A 503 54.56 1.58 -15.41
CA VAL A 503 55.69 1.52 -14.46
C VAL A 503 55.30 0.58 -13.31
N ALA A 504 56.18 -0.38 -13.03
CA ALA A 504 56.05 -1.40 -12.00
C ALA A 504 57.05 -1.19 -10.86
N SER A 505 56.62 -1.54 -9.64
CA SER A 505 57.44 -2.13 -8.54
C SER A 505 58.43 -1.18 -7.80
N LYS A 506 58.72 -1.23 -6.49
CA LYS A 506 58.38 -2.04 -5.29
C LYS A 506 59.01 -1.33 -4.03
N PRO A 507 59.21 -1.93 -2.83
CA PRO A 507 58.63 -1.46 -1.55
C PRO A 507 59.62 -1.01 -0.45
N ALA A 508 59.11 -0.40 0.63
CA ALA A 508 59.73 -0.28 1.97
C ALA A 508 58.67 0.30 2.93
N ALA A 509 58.63 0.12 4.26
CA ALA A 509 59.19 -0.81 5.23
C ALA A 509 58.38 -0.61 6.53
N LYS A 510 58.42 -1.60 7.42
CA LYS A 510 57.76 -1.66 8.73
C LYS A 510 58.27 -0.59 9.70
N ALA A 511 57.39 -0.13 10.61
CA ALA A 511 57.76 0.15 11.98
C ALA A 511 56.64 -0.27 12.93
N SER A 512 57.06 -0.86 14.05
CA SER A 512 56.28 -1.67 14.98
C SER A 512 56.09 -0.91 16.29
N ALA A 513 54.98 -1.13 17.01
CA ALA A 513 54.98 -1.05 18.47
C ALA A 513 54.05 -2.11 19.05
N LYS A 514 54.66 -3.01 19.82
CA LYS A 514 54.08 -4.09 20.61
C LYS A 514 53.66 -3.55 21.98
N THR A 515 52.58 -4.11 22.54
CA THR A 515 52.51 -4.66 23.93
C THR A 515 51.20 -5.44 24.05
N ALA A 516 51.24 -6.77 24.02
CA ALA A 516 51.52 -7.71 25.11
C ALA A 516 50.25 -8.11 25.90
N ALA A 517 49.91 -9.39 25.76
CA ALA A 517 48.77 -10.10 26.32
C ALA A 517 48.92 -10.44 27.82
N LYS A 518 47.79 -10.70 28.49
CA LYS A 518 47.61 -11.76 29.50
C LYS A 518 46.11 -12.04 29.74
N SER A 519 45.68 -13.26 29.44
CA SER A 519 44.45 -13.92 29.94
C SER A 519 44.80 -14.74 31.21
N PRO A 520 43.89 -15.58 31.78
CA PRO A 520 42.47 -15.41 32.15
C PRO A 520 42.20 -15.83 33.62
N ALA A 521 41.02 -15.54 34.18
CA ALA A 521 40.49 -16.30 35.33
C ALA A 521 38.95 -16.29 35.44
N LYS A 522 38.45 -17.43 35.90
CA LYS A 522 37.08 -17.92 36.04
C LYS A 522 36.24 -17.21 37.12
N SER A 523 34.93 -17.21 36.94
CA SER A 523 33.84 -17.52 37.91
C SER A 523 32.55 -16.85 37.41
N ALA A 524 31.32 -17.24 37.71
CA ALA A 524 30.70 -18.48 38.16
C ALA A 524 29.21 -18.32 37.80
N SER A 525 28.55 -19.43 37.47
CA SER A 525 27.11 -19.56 37.27
C SER A 525 26.32 -19.42 38.59
N ALA A 526 25.18 -18.71 38.56
CA ALA A 526 24.05 -18.91 39.49
C ALA A 526 22.74 -18.33 38.90
N PRO A 527 21.55 -18.83 39.32
CA PRO A 527 20.47 -19.16 38.39
C PRO A 527 19.31 -18.15 38.32
N LEU A 528 18.60 -18.19 37.19
CA LEU A 528 17.28 -17.60 36.96
C LEU A 528 16.22 -18.31 37.81
N SER A 529 15.64 -17.59 38.77
CA SER A 529 14.39 -17.98 39.43
C SER A 529 13.20 -17.55 38.57
N LYS A 530 12.32 -18.51 38.29
CA LYS A 530 10.98 -18.28 37.76
C LYS A 530 10.09 -17.75 38.87
N THR A 531 9.43 -16.62 38.63
CA THR A 531 8.14 -16.31 39.25
C THR A 531 7.17 -15.83 38.18
N SER A 532 6.18 -16.68 37.96
CA SER A 532 4.96 -16.42 37.21
C SER A 532 4.09 -15.41 37.96
N GLY A 533 3.67 -14.35 37.28
CA GLY A 533 2.65 -13.41 37.76
C GLY A 533 1.91 -12.79 36.58
N LYS A 534 0.73 -13.31 36.27
CA LYS A 534 -0.23 -12.71 35.35
C LYS A 534 -0.66 -11.34 35.89
N SER A 535 -0.56 -10.31 35.06
CA SER A 535 -1.55 -9.22 35.02
C SER A 535 -1.47 -8.58 33.64
N ALA A 536 -2.46 -8.87 32.79
CA ALA A 536 -2.68 -8.10 31.58
C ALA A 536 -3.24 -6.74 32.01
N ALA A 537 -2.34 -5.78 32.20
CA ALA A 537 -2.74 -4.40 32.31
C ALA A 537 -3.29 -3.97 30.94
N SER A 538 -4.58 -3.66 30.91
CA SER A 538 -5.20 -2.90 29.83
C SER A 538 -4.48 -1.54 29.76
N THR A 539 -3.47 -1.43 28.91
CA THR A 539 -2.91 -0.14 28.52
C THR A 539 -4.04 0.64 27.85
N SER A 540 -4.58 1.65 28.52
CA SER A 540 -5.59 2.51 27.93
C SER A 540 -4.98 3.21 26.72
N VAL A 541 -5.56 2.96 25.55
CA VAL A 541 -5.19 3.64 24.31
C VAL A 541 -5.49 5.13 24.49
N LYS A 542 -4.46 5.98 24.44
CA LYS A 542 -4.60 7.43 24.57
C LYS A 542 -5.00 8.01 23.22
N THR A 543 -6.29 8.03 22.94
CA THR A 543 -6.84 8.98 21.96
C THR A 543 -6.93 10.35 22.61
N THR A 544 -6.28 11.35 22.02
CA THR A 544 -6.36 12.73 22.51
C THR A 544 -6.93 13.65 21.44
N TRP A 545 -8.00 14.34 21.79
CA TRP A 545 -8.44 15.51 21.03
C TRP A 545 -7.47 16.65 21.31
N VAL A 546 -7.18 17.46 20.29
CA VAL A 546 -6.37 18.66 20.50
C VAL A 546 -7.13 19.58 21.45
N ASP A 547 -6.48 20.01 22.54
CA ASP A 547 -7.10 20.86 23.55
C ASP A 547 -7.45 22.24 22.94
N PRO A 548 -8.70 22.71 23.03
CA PRO A 548 -9.08 24.05 22.57
C PRO A 548 -8.27 25.19 23.20
N SER A 549 -7.64 24.95 24.36
CA SER A 549 -6.84 25.94 25.09
C SER A 549 -5.37 26.03 24.64
N SER A 550 -4.88 25.10 23.81
CA SER A 550 -3.52 25.21 23.24
C SER A 550 -3.53 26.19 22.05
N LYS A 551 -3.53 27.49 22.34
CA LYS A 551 -3.13 28.51 21.36
C LYS A 551 -1.60 28.49 21.25
N ALA A 552 -1.09 28.02 20.12
CA ALA A 552 0.25 28.33 19.66
C ALA A 552 0.21 29.63 18.85
#